data_AF-A0A2K6UZK5-F1
#
_entry.id   AF-A0A2K6UZK5-F1
#
_cell.length_a   1.000
_cell.length_b   1.000
_cell.length_c   1.000
_cell.angle_alpha   90.00
_cell.angle_beta   90.00
_cell.angle_gamma   90.00
#
_symmetry.space_group_name_H-M   'P 1'
#
loop_
_entity.id
_entity.type
_entity.pdbx_description
1 polymer ?
#
loop_
_entity_poly.entity_id
_entity_poly.type
_entity_poly.pdbx_seq_one_letter_code
_entity_poly.pdbx_strand_id
1 'polypeptide(L)'
;MPVQPPSKDTEEMEAEGDSAAEMNGEEEESEEDRSGSQTESEEESSEMDDEDYERRRSECVSEMLDLEKQFSELKEKLFRERLSQLRLRLEEVGAERAPEYTEPLGGLQRSLKIRIQVAGIYKGFCLDVIRNKYECELQGAKQHLESEKLLLYDTLQGELQERIQRLEEDRQSLDLSSEWWDDKLHARGSSRSWDSLPPSKRKKAPLVSGPYIVYMLQEIDILEDWTAIKKVGLLRRGRQGPRGAQRPHPTWAAGGLCFGP
;
A
#
# COMPACT_ATOMS: atom_id res chain seq x y z
N MET A 1 -8.27 11.27 -6.84
CA MET A 1 -7.73 10.10 -7.57
C MET A 1 -6.66 10.58 -8.51
N PRO A 2 -5.41 10.08 -8.46
CA PRO A 2 -4.43 10.39 -9.49
C PRO A 2 -4.28 9.22 -10.47
N VAL A 3 -4.32 9.57 -11.75
CA VAL A 3 -4.18 8.70 -12.92
C VAL A 3 -2.70 8.36 -13.13
N GLN A 4 -2.40 7.08 -13.31
CA GLN A 4 -1.06 6.54 -13.66
C GLN A 4 -0.67 6.84 -15.12
N PRO A 5 0.61 7.01 -15.45
CA PRO A 5 1.13 6.81 -16.80
C PRO A 5 1.61 5.36 -17.00
N PRO A 6 1.62 4.84 -18.24
CA PRO A 6 1.88 3.43 -18.52
C PRO A 6 3.38 3.09 -18.51
N SER A 7 3.67 1.88 -18.02
CA SER A 7 4.95 1.19 -18.09
C SER A 7 5.35 0.89 -19.54
N LYS A 8 6.57 1.28 -19.90
CA LYS A 8 7.27 0.78 -21.09
C LYS A 8 8.24 -0.30 -20.62
N ASP A 9 8.01 -1.52 -21.10
CA ASP A 9 8.89 -2.66 -20.89
C ASP A 9 10.21 -2.43 -21.64
N THR A 10 11.30 -2.48 -20.88
CA THR A 10 12.68 -2.57 -21.36
C THR A 10 13.07 -4.05 -21.44
N GLU A 11 13.01 -4.62 -22.64
CA GLU A 11 13.78 -5.80 -23.00
C GLU A 11 15.06 -5.31 -23.70
N GLU A 12 16.17 -5.30 -22.97
CA GLU A 12 17.51 -5.16 -23.54
C GLU A 12 18.11 -6.57 -23.64
N MET A 13 18.05 -7.16 -24.84
CA MET A 13 18.86 -8.32 -25.21
C MET A 13 20.07 -7.83 -25.99
N GLU A 14 21.25 -8.08 -25.42
CA GLU A 14 22.55 -7.94 -26.07
C GLU A 14 22.68 -8.94 -27.23
N ALA A 15 23.07 -8.47 -28.41
CA ALA A 15 23.65 -9.30 -29.48
C ALA A 15 24.37 -8.42 -30.52
N GLU A 16 25.57 -7.94 -30.18
CA GLU A 16 26.56 -7.53 -31.19
C GLU A 16 27.47 -8.74 -31.44
N GLY A 17 27.22 -9.43 -32.55
CA GLY A 17 28.01 -10.53 -33.08
C GLY A 17 28.28 -10.27 -34.55
N ASP A 18 29.37 -9.55 -34.82
CA ASP A 18 29.97 -9.40 -36.15
C ASP A 18 30.80 -10.65 -36.47
N SER A 19 30.39 -11.42 -37.48
CA SER A 19 31.28 -12.34 -38.19
C SER A 19 30.66 -12.82 -39.50
N ALA A 20 31.19 -12.27 -40.59
CA ALA A 20 31.51 -12.93 -41.87
C ALA A 20 30.50 -13.97 -42.41
N ALA A 21 29.64 -13.52 -43.33
CA ALA A 21 28.99 -14.42 -44.27
C ALA A 21 30.04 -14.94 -45.27
N GLU A 22 30.35 -16.23 -45.18
CA GLU A 22 31.20 -16.93 -46.13
C GLU A 22 30.56 -16.98 -47.52
N MET A 23 31.40 -16.69 -48.51
CA MET A 23 31.13 -16.75 -49.93
C MET A 23 31.14 -18.23 -50.36
N ASN A 24 29.95 -18.83 -50.45
CA ASN A 24 29.78 -20.17 -51.03
C ASN A 24 29.80 -20.05 -52.57
N GLY A 25 30.97 -20.27 -53.18
CA GLY A 25 31.12 -20.35 -54.63
C GLY A 25 30.69 -21.73 -55.11
N GLU A 26 29.53 -21.82 -55.74
CA GLU A 26 29.06 -23.00 -56.44
C GLU A 26 29.80 -23.09 -57.78
N GLU A 27 30.61 -24.14 -57.96
CA GLU A 27 31.27 -24.48 -59.21
C GLU A 27 30.28 -25.22 -60.12
N GLU A 28 29.87 -24.57 -61.22
CA GLU A 28 29.12 -25.16 -62.32
C GLU A 28 30.07 -25.95 -63.22
N GLU A 29 29.83 -27.27 -63.33
CA GLU A 29 30.50 -28.17 -64.26
C GLU A 29 30.09 -27.84 -65.70
N SER A 30 31.04 -27.39 -66.53
CA SER A 30 30.86 -27.27 -67.99
C SER A 30 31.55 -28.43 -68.69
N GLU A 31 30.72 -29.36 -69.15
CA GLU A 31 31.04 -30.45 -70.07
C GLU A 31 31.13 -29.96 -71.54
N GLU A 32 31.80 -30.80 -72.32
CA GLU A 32 31.80 -30.89 -73.80
C GLU A 32 32.81 -30.07 -74.64
N ASP A 33 33.83 -30.84 -75.05
CA ASP A 33 34.07 -31.23 -76.45
C ASP A 33 35.06 -30.38 -77.27
N ARG A 34 36.28 -30.90 -77.42
CA ARG A 34 37.11 -30.70 -78.63
C ARG A 34 37.95 -31.93 -78.99
N SER A 35 37.38 -32.66 -79.95
CA SER A 35 38.03 -33.52 -80.94
C SER A 35 39.48 -33.16 -81.33
N GLY A 36 40.34 -34.16 -81.18
CA GLY A 36 41.36 -34.62 -82.14
C GLY A 36 42.11 -33.63 -83.02
N SER A 37 43.40 -33.45 -82.71
CA SER A 37 44.43 -33.17 -83.72
C SER A 37 45.75 -33.79 -83.27
N GLN A 38 46.08 -34.96 -83.82
CA GLN A 38 47.45 -35.44 -83.91
C GLN A 38 48.18 -34.54 -84.90
N THR A 39 49.06 -33.68 -84.40
CA THR A 39 50.14 -33.07 -85.18
C THR A 39 51.42 -33.37 -84.43
N GLU A 40 52.16 -34.31 -84.99
CA GLU A 40 53.53 -34.63 -84.64
C GLU A 40 54.36 -33.45 -85.13
N SER A 41 54.60 -32.50 -84.25
CA SER A 41 55.58 -31.45 -84.43
C SER A 41 56.77 -31.79 -83.56
N GLU A 42 57.75 -32.36 -84.24
CA GLU A 42 59.13 -32.54 -83.84
C GLU A 42 59.67 -31.29 -83.13
N GLU A 43 60.37 -31.55 -82.02
CA GLU A 43 61.53 -30.79 -81.57
C GLU A 43 61.30 -29.30 -81.24
N GLU A 44 60.68 -29.07 -80.07
CA GLU A 44 61.20 -28.06 -79.14
C GLU A 44 61.05 -28.57 -77.71
N SER A 45 61.67 -29.72 -77.43
CA SER A 45 62.04 -30.07 -76.05
C SER A 45 63.13 -29.11 -75.63
N SER A 46 62.73 -27.89 -75.23
CA SER A 46 63.57 -27.05 -74.40
C SER A 46 63.73 -27.80 -73.07
N GLU A 47 64.77 -28.61 -73.03
CA GLU A 47 65.38 -29.10 -71.81
C GLU A 47 65.66 -27.85 -70.97
N MET A 48 64.70 -27.46 -70.12
CA MET A 48 64.95 -26.43 -69.13
C MET A 48 66.16 -26.92 -68.36
N ASP A 49 67.22 -26.13 -68.45
CA ASP A 49 68.45 -26.40 -67.74
C ASP A 49 68.11 -26.68 -66.28
N ASP A 50 68.68 -27.73 -65.69
CA ASP A 50 68.44 -28.07 -64.28
C ASP A 50 68.74 -26.85 -63.38
N GLU A 51 69.63 -25.96 -63.84
CA GLU A 51 69.94 -24.66 -63.24
C GLU A 51 68.75 -23.69 -63.23
N ASP A 52 67.93 -23.65 -64.28
CA ASP A 52 66.71 -22.83 -64.34
C ASP A 52 65.62 -23.36 -63.39
N TYR A 53 65.54 -24.69 -63.24
CA TYR A 53 64.63 -25.33 -62.29
C TYR A 53 65.02 -25.04 -60.84
N GLU A 54 66.30 -25.22 -60.48
CA GLU A 54 66.79 -24.89 -59.14
C GLU A 54 66.71 -23.38 -58.85
N ARG A 55 66.88 -22.52 -59.86
CA ARG A 55 66.69 -21.07 -59.69
C ARG A 55 65.25 -20.74 -59.27
N ARG A 56 64.25 -21.23 -60.00
CA ARG A 56 62.83 -21.01 -59.65
C ARG A 56 62.46 -21.59 -58.28
N ARG A 57 63.00 -22.75 -57.94
CA ARG A 57 62.82 -23.36 -56.62
C ARG A 57 63.41 -22.49 -55.52
N SER A 58 64.61 -21.95 -55.72
CA SER A 58 65.26 -21.06 -54.77
C SER A 58 64.52 -19.73 -54.59
N GLU A 59 63.99 -19.17 -55.67
CA GLU A 59 63.16 -17.95 -55.65
C GLU A 59 61.86 -18.18 -54.87
N CYS A 60 61.14 -19.29 -55.14
CA CYS A 60 59.94 -19.66 -54.41
C CYS A 60 60.21 -19.84 -52.90
N VAL A 61 61.30 -20.51 -52.54
CA VAL A 61 61.71 -20.67 -51.13
C VAL A 61 62.06 -19.31 -50.50
N SER A 62 62.76 -18.44 -51.24
CA SER A 62 63.10 -17.09 -50.76
C SER A 62 61.84 -16.25 -50.49
N GLU A 63 60.88 -16.26 -51.41
CA GLU A 63 59.60 -15.57 -51.25
C GLU A 63 58.81 -16.09 -50.04
N MET A 64 58.78 -17.43 -49.86
CA MET A 64 58.15 -18.03 -48.68
C MET A 64 58.83 -17.63 -47.38
N LEU A 65 60.17 -17.54 -47.36
CA LEU A 65 60.92 -17.08 -46.18
C LEU A 65 60.64 -15.61 -45.87
N ASP A 66 60.56 -14.76 -46.88
CA ASP A 66 60.21 -13.35 -46.71
C ASP A 66 58.78 -13.18 -46.17
N LEU A 67 57.83 -13.97 -46.68
CA LEU A 67 56.45 -14.00 -46.17
C LEU A 67 56.38 -14.51 -44.73
N GLU A 68 57.05 -15.61 -44.40
CA GLU A 68 57.10 -16.15 -43.03
C GLU A 68 57.67 -15.12 -42.06
N LYS A 69 58.72 -14.41 -42.47
CA LYS A 69 59.29 -13.31 -41.69
C LYS A 69 58.26 -12.20 -41.46
N GLN A 70 57.58 -11.73 -42.49
CA GLN A 70 56.53 -10.71 -42.35
C GLN A 70 55.40 -11.18 -41.43
N PHE A 71 54.95 -12.44 -41.56
CA PHE A 71 53.93 -13.03 -40.69
C PHE A 71 54.39 -13.08 -39.23
N SER A 72 55.64 -13.45 -38.98
CA SER A 72 56.20 -13.49 -37.63
C SER A 72 56.25 -12.09 -36.99
N GLU A 73 56.68 -11.07 -37.74
CA GLU A 73 56.72 -9.69 -37.28
C GLU A 73 55.32 -9.13 -37.02
N LEU A 74 54.35 -9.43 -37.88
CA LEU A 74 52.95 -9.04 -37.70
C LEU A 74 52.34 -9.69 -36.46
N LYS A 75 52.59 -10.99 -36.27
CA LYS A 75 52.13 -11.74 -35.11
C LYS A 75 52.69 -11.15 -33.82
N GLU A 76 53.98 -10.84 -33.77
CA GLU A 76 54.59 -10.20 -32.61
C GLU A 76 54.01 -8.81 -32.33
N LYS A 77 53.79 -7.99 -33.37
CA LYS A 77 53.16 -6.66 -33.21
C LYS A 77 51.76 -6.78 -32.61
N LEU A 78 50.94 -7.69 -33.12
CA LEU A 78 49.59 -7.95 -32.63
C LEU A 78 49.59 -8.35 -31.15
N PHE A 79 50.49 -9.27 -30.76
CA PHE A 79 50.59 -9.69 -29.35
C PHE A 79 51.07 -8.56 -28.44
N ARG A 80 52.06 -7.76 -28.88
CA ARG A 80 52.55 -6.61 -28.11
C ARG A 80 51.46 -5.55 -27.92
N GLU A 81 50.69 -5.26 -28.96
CA GLU A 81 49.56 -4.34 -28.88
C GLU A 81 48.51 -4.88 -27.90
N ARG A 82 48.10 -6.14 -28.06
CA ARG A 82 47.10 -6.75 -27.19
C ARG A 82 47.54 -6.75 -25.72
N LEU A 83 48.80 -7.07 -25.46
CA LEU A 83 49.36 -7.03 -24.12
C LEU A 83 49.38 -5.61 -23.54
N SER A 84 49.64 -4.61 -24.37
CA SER A 84 49.63 -3.19 -23.97
C SER A 84 48.22 -2.72 -23.63
N GLN A 85 47.21 -3.10 -24.43
CA GLN A 85 45.79 -2.83 -24.13
C GLN A 85 45.37 -3.45 -22.79
N LEU A 86 45.75 -4.71 -22.54
CA LEU A 86 45.43 -5.40 -21.29
C LEU A 86 46.11 -4.76 -20.07
N ARG A 87 47.38 -4.36 -20.21
CA ARG A 87 48.10 -3.62 -19.16
C ARG A 87 47.45 -2.29 -18.84
N LEU A 88 47.02 -1.55 -19.86
CA LEU A 88 46.32 -0.28 -19.67
C LEU A 88 45.00 -0.47 -18.90
N ARG A 89 44.17 -1.44 -19.32
CA ARG A 89 42.92 -1.75 -18.62
C ARG A 89 43.16 -2.18 -17.17
N LEU A 90 44.20 -3.00 -16.92
CA LEU A 90 44.57 -3.41 -15.57
C LEU A 90 44.97 -2.22 -14.70
N GLU A 91 45.73 -1.26 -15.26
CA GLU A 91 46.11 -0.03 -14.57
C GLU A 91 44.89 0.86 -14.28
N GLU A 92 43.96 0.99 -15.23
CA GLU A 92 42.71 1.75 -15.05
C GLU A 92 41.83 1.16 -13.95
N VAL A 93 41.72 -0.17 -13.89
CA VAL A 93 41.02 -0.88 -12.81
C VAL A 93 41.76 -0.70 -11.48
N GLY A 94 43.08 -0.88 -11.46
CA GLY A 94 43.90 -0.71 -10.25
C GLY A 94 43.89 0.72 -9.71
N ALA A 95 43.75 1.72 -10.58
CA ALA A 95 43.61 3.12 -10.23
C ALA A 95 42.15 3.56 -10.00
N GLU A 96 41.20 2.62 -9.94
CA GLU A 96 39.76 2.86 -9.71
C GLU A 96 39.13 3.85 -10.71
N ARG A 97 39.65 3.90 -11.94
CA ARG A 97 39.21 4.80 -13.01
C ARG A 97 38.51 4.09 -14.17
N ALA A 98 38.42 2.77 -14.12
CA ALA A 98 37.73 1.98 -15.14
C ALA A 98 36.25 2.45 -15.28
N PRO A 99 35.84 2.90 -16.49
CA PRO A 99 34.53 3.51 -16.71
C PRO A 99 33.37 2.54 -16.45
N GLU A 100 33.57 1.27 -16.83
CA GLU A 100 32.64 0.15 -16.61
C GLU A 100 32.21 -0.05 -15.16
N TYR A 101 33.01 0.40 -14.19
CA TYR A 101 32.66 0.36 -12.76
C TYR A 101 32.31 1.74 -12.19
N THR A 102 33.02 2.79 -12.62
CA THR A 102 32.84 4.14 -12.07
C THR A 102 31.53 4.79 -12.48
N GLU A 103 31.03 4.54 -13.69
CA GLU A 103 29.74 5.06 -14.14
C GLU A 103 28.55 4.48 -13.35
N PRO A 104 28.40 3.15 -13.20
CA PRO A 104 27.37 2.57 -12.32
C PRO A 104 27.48 3.05 -10.88
N LEU A 105 28.70 3.16 -10.34
CA LEU A 105 28.94 3.69 -9.00
C LEU A 105 28.43 5.13 -8.86
N GLY A 106 28.71 6.00 -9.83
CA GLY A 106 28.19 7.36 -9.88
C GLY A 106 26.66 7.41 -9.99
N GLY A 107 26.04 6.45 -10.70
CA GLY A 107 24.59 6.25 -10.72
C GLY A 107 24.03 5.93 -9.32
N LEU A 108 24.63 4.95 -8.64
CA LEU A 108 24.24 4.55 -7.28
C LEU A 108 24.40 5.69 -6.27
N GLN A 109 25.49 6.45 -6.33
CA GLN A 109 25.72 7.61 -5.46
C GLN A 109 24.64 8.69 -5.66
N ARG A 110 24.25 8.98 -6.91
CA ARG A 110 23.14 9.89 -7.22
C ARG A 110 21.81 9.38 -6.65
N SER A 111 21.52 8.10 -6.83
CA SER A 111 20.32 7.45 -6.28
C SER A 111 20.27 7.53 -4.74
N LEU A 112 21.39 7.25 -4.07
CA LEU A 112 21.51 7.39 -2.61
C LEU A 112 21.20 8.82 -2.16
N LYS A 113 21.78 9.83 -2.82
CA LYS A 113 21.55 11.24 -2.50
C LYS A 113 20.07 11.61 -2.62
N ILE A 114 19.41 11.16 -3.70
CA ILE A 114 17.97 11.39 -3.91
C ILE A 114 17.16 10.71 -2.79
N ARG A 115 17.45 9.45 -2.44
CA ARG A 115 16.74 8.73 -1.37
C ARG A 115 16.84 9.45 -0.02
N ILE A 116 18.03 9.96 0.32
CA ILE A 116 18.24 10.74 1.55
C ILE A 116 17.41 12.03 1.53
N GLN A 117 17.40 12.75 0.40
CA GLN A 117 16.60 13.98 0.26
C GLN A 117 15.11 13.71 0.40
N VAL A 118 14.59 12.70 -0.30
CA VAL A 118 13.18 12.29 -0.24
C VAL A 118 12.80 11.89 1.18
N ALA A 119 13.63 11.09 1.87
CA ALA A 119 13.41 10.71 3.25
C ALA A 119 13.38 11.93 4.20
N GLY A 120 14.25 12.91 3.97
CA GLY A 120 14.27 14.18 4.71
C GLY A 120 12.98 14.98 4.52
N ILE A 121 12.51 15.12 3.28
CA ILE A 121 11.24 15.81 2.97
C ILE A 121 10.06 15.08 3.60
N TYR A 122 10.02 13.74 3.47
CA TYR A 122 8.97 12.91 4.06
C TYR A 122 8.91 13.08 5.58
N LYS A 123 10.07 13.04 6.26
CA LYS A 123 10.16 13.32 7.70
C LYS A 123 9.60 14.71 8.05
N GLY A 124 9.91 15.73 7.23
CA GLY A 124 9.35 17.08 7.38
C GLY A 124 7.83 17.06 7.38
N PHE A 125 7.22 16.46 6.36
CA PHE A 125 5.76 16.34 6.28
C PHE A 125 5.15 15.55 7.44
N CYS A 126 5.79 14.48 7.91
CA CYS A 126 5.32 13.75 9.08
C CYS A 126 5.28 14.65 10.33
N LEU A 127 6.30 15.47 10.54
CA LEU A 127 6.34 16.41 11.66
C LEU A 127 5.27 17.49 11.54
N ASP A 128 5.03 18.01 10.34
CA ASP A 128 3.99 19.01 10.10
C ASP A 128 2.60 18.43 10.33
N VAL A 129 2.33 17.19 9.92
CA VAL A 129 1.07 16.50 10.22
C VAL A 129 0.87 16.34 11.73
N ILE A 130 1.91 15.95 12.47
CA ILE A 130 1.83 15.81 13.93
C ILE A 130 1.54 17.17 14.57
N ARG A 131 2.24 18.22 14.14
CA ARG A 131 2.04 19.58 14.64
C ARG A 131 0.62 20.07 14.39
N ASN A 132 0.11 19.90 13.17
CA ASN A 132 -1.24 20.31 12.81
C ASN A 132 -2.30 19.58 13.64
N LYS A 133 -2.14 18.27 13.86
CA LYS A 133 -3.05 17.51 14.74
C LYS A 133 -3.05 18.06 16.16
N TYR A 134 -1.87 18.29 16.72
CA TYR A 134 -1.71 18.86 18.06
C TYR A 134 -2.35 20.24 18.17
N GLU A 135 -2.14 21.12 17.18
CA GLU A 135 -2.72 22.47 17.17
C GLU A 135 -4.26 22.43 17.06
N CYS A 136 -4.80 21.56 16.19
CA CYS A 136 -6.24 21.35 16.07
C CYS A 136 -6.86 20.82 17.37
N GLU A 137 -6.23 19.85 18.02
CA GLU A 137 -6.69 19.31 19.32
C GLU A 137 -6.68 20.38 20.40
N LEU A 138 -5.60 21.18 20.48
CA LEU A 138 -5.49 22.27 21.44
C LEU A 138 -6.59 23.32 21.21
N GLN A 139 -6.87 23.68 19.96
CA GLN A 139 -7.94 24.60 19.61
C GLN A 139 -9.32 24.01 19.94
N GLY A 140 -9.56 22.75 19.58
CA GLY A 140 -10.82 22.07 19.87
C GLY A 140 -11.11 22.00 21.37
N ALA A 141 -10.10 21.67 22.19
CA ALA A 141 -10.24 21.63 23.65
C ALA A 141 -10.56 23.01 24.24
N LYS A 142 -9.93 24.09 23.75
CA LYS A 142 -10.22 25.46 24.19
C LYS A 142 -11.64 25.87 23.84
N GLN A 143 -12.07 25.65 22.60
CA GLN A 143 -13.42 25.98 22.15
C GLN A 143 -14.48 25.18 22.89
N HIS A 144 -14.22 23.89 23.14
CA HIS A 144 -15.12 23.04 23.92
C HIS A 144 -15.29 23.58 25.34
N LEU A 145 -14.18 23.92 26.03
CA LEU A 145 -14.24 24.52 27.37
C LEU A 145 -15.01 25.83 27.40
N GLU A 146 -14.78 26.72 26.43
CA GLU A 146 -15.49 27.99 26.32
C GLU A 146 -16.99 27.79 26.10
N SER A 147 -17.38 26.84 25.24
CA SER A 147 -18.78 26.50 24.98
C SER A 147 -19.46 25.89 26.21
N GLU A 148 -18.81 24.96 26.90
CA GLU A 148 -19.34 24.34 28.13
C GLU A 148 -19.55 25.38 29.23
N LYS A 149 -18.61 26.31 29.37
CA LYS A 149 -18.72 27.42 30.30
C LYS A 149 -19.94 28.28 30.00
N LEU A 150 -20.14 28.68 28.74
CA LEU A 150 -21.31 29.47 28.33
C LEU A 150 -22.62 28.70 28.56
N LEU A 151 -22.67 27.43 28.15
CA LEU A 151 -23.85 26.59 28.34
C LEU A 151 -24.23 26.44 29.82
N LEU A 152 -23.24 26.32 30.71
CA LEU A 152 -23.46 26.26 32.15
C LEU A 152 -24.04 27.57 32.70
N TYR A 153 -23.55 28.73 32.23
CA TYR A 153 -24.11 30.03 32.61
C TYR A 153 -25.56 30.17 32.15
N ASP A 154 -25.87 29.81 30.91
CA ASP A 154 -27.24 29.86 30.38
C ASP A 154 -28.17 28.93 31.14
N THR A 155 -27.71 27.72 31.48
CA THR A 155 -28.46 26.74 32.28
C THR A 155 -28.76 27.31 33.67
N LEU A 156 -27.73 27.83 34.36
CA LEU A 156 -27.90 28.42 35.69
C LEU A 156 -28.83 29.64 35.65
N GLN A 157 -28.69 30.49 34.64
CA GLN A 157 -29.56 31.65 34.45
C GLN A 157 -31.01 31.21 34.23
N GLY A 158 -31.25 30.19 33.40
CA GLY A 158 -32.56 29.60 33.18
C GLY A 158 -33.17 29.05 34.48
N GLU A 159 -32.42 28.26 35.25
CA GLU A 159 -32.87 27.72 36.53
C GLU A 159 -33.26 28.82 37.53
N LEU A 160 -32.46 29.89 37.61
CA LEU A 160 -32.75 31.04 38.46
C LEU A 160 -34.01 31.78 37.99
N GLN A 161 -34.18 31.99 36.69
CA GLN A 161 -35.36 32.62 36.12
C GLN A 161 -36.63 31.79 36.37
N GLU A 162 -36.58 30.48 36.16
CA GLU A 162 -37.72 29.60 36.48
C GLU A 162 -38.03 29.60 37.98
N ARG A 163 -37.02 29.66 38.84
CA ARG A 163 -37.23 29.71 40.29
C ARG A 163 -37.86 31.04 40.72
N ILE A 164 -37.45 32.15 40.11
CA ILE A 164 -38.10 33.46 40.31
C ILE A 164 -39.56 33.38 39.86
N GLN A 165 -39.80 32.87 38.65
CA GLN A 165 -41.15 32.75 38.11
C GLN A 165 -42.05 31.88 39.00
N ARG A 166 -41.59 30.72 39.46
CA ARG A 166 -42.35 29.86 40.39
C ARG A 166 -42.68 30.59 41.70
N LEU A 167 -41.76 31.39 42.25
CA LEU A 167 -42.01 32.18 43.45
C LEU A 167 -43.02 33.31 43.21
N GLU A 168 -43.02 33.91 42.03
CA GLU A 168 -44.00 34.92 41.62
C GLU A 168 -45.38 34.30 41.43
N GLU A 169 -45.46 33.14 40.78
CA GLU A 169 -46.69 32.35 40.64
C GLU A 169 -47.24 31.92 42.01
N ASP A 170 -46.38 31.42 42.91
CA ASP A 170 -46.76 31.06 44.28
C ASP A 170 -47.31 32.27 45.03
N ARG A 171 -46.67 33.45 44.92
CA ARG A 171 -47.19 34.70 45.51
C ARG A 171 -48.56 35.08 44.95
N GLN A 172 -48.71 35.08 43.63
CA GLN A 172 -49.99 35.39 42.97
C GLN A 172 -51.09 34.38 43.36
N SER A 173 -50.73 33.11 43.51
CA SER A 173 -51.66 32.07 43.94
C SER A 173 -52.16 32.28 45.37
N LEU A 174 -51.30 32.77 46.28
CA LEU A 174 -51.68 33.15 47.64
C LEU A 174 -52.57 34.39 47.65
N ASP A 175 -52.26 35.41 46.85
CA ASP A 175 -53.06 36.63 46.73
C ASP A 175 -54.48 36.31 46.21
N LEU A 176 -54.60 35.50 45.14
CA LEU A 176 -55.88 35.03 44.60
C LEU A 176 -56.64 34.13 45.58
N SER A 177 -55.93 33.26 46.30
CA SER A 177 -56.53 32.41 47.34
C SER A 177 -57.10 33.29 48.47
N SER A 178 -56.40 34.34 48.90
CA SER A 178 -56.88 35.28 49.92
C SER A 178 -58.19 35.97 49.50
N GLU A 179 -58.31 36.41 48.26
CA GLU A 179 -59.57 36.99 47.74
C GLU A 179 -60.73 35.98 47.76
N TRP A 180 -60.44 34.69 47.50
CA TRP A 180 -61.45 33.63 47.53
C TRP A 180 -61.87 33.23 48.95
N TRP A 181 -60.98 33.34 49.94
CA TRP A 181 -61.31 33.15 51.36
C TRP A 181 -62.00 34.39 51.96
N ASP A 182 -61.69 35.61 51.50
CA ASP A 182 -62.37 36.84 51.92
C ASP A 182 -63.79 36.96 51.32
N ASP A 183 -64.03 36.50 50.09
CA ASP A 183 -65.38 36.47 49.50
C ASP A 183 -66.34 35.55 50.30
N LYS A 184 -65.79 34.52 50.94
CA LYS A 184 -66.55 33.63 51.84
C LYS A 184 -66.83 34.24 53.23
N LEU A 185 -66.15 35.33 53.59
CA LEU A 185 -66.40 36.06 54.84
C LEU A 185 -67.39 37.23 54.64
N HIS A 186 -67.69 37.61 53.41
CA HIS A 186 -68.72 38.62 53.11
C HIS A 186 -70.08 38.03 52.66
N ALA A 187 -70.18 36.72 52.42
CA ALA A 187 -71.46 36.02 52.36
C ALA A 187 -72.02 35.75 53.78
N ARG A 188 -72.69 36.77 54.33
CA ARG A 188 -73.65 36.77 55.45
C ARG A 188 -73.98 35.38 56.04
N GLY A 189 -73.44 35.14 57.24
CA GLY A 189 -74.04 34.40 58.35
C GLY A 189 -74.73 33.07 58.08
N SER A 190 -74.12 31.96 58.49
CA SER A 190 -74.86 30.84 59.06
C SER A 190 -73.98 29.98 59.95
N SER A 191 -74.32 29.99 61.24
CA SER A 191 -73.91 29.03 62.26
C SER A 191 -74.32 27.62 61.84
N ARG A 192 -73.39 26.65 61.89
CA ARG A 192 -73.52 25.39 62.64
C ARG A 192 -72.56 24.31 62.14
N SER A 193 -72.16 23.49 63.11
CA SER A 193 -71.69 22.12 62.94
C SER A 193 -70.22 21.95 62.58
N TRP A 194 -69.35 22.36 63.52
CA TRP A 194 -68.26 21.48 63.90
C TRP A 194 -68.89 20.20 64.45
N ASP A 195 -68.88 19.11 63.70
CA ASP A 195 -68.87 17.78 64.28
C ASP A 195 -68.60 16.71 63.22
N SER A 196 -67.91 15.68 63.70
CA SER A 196 -67.74 14.37 63.06
C SER A 196 -66.67 14.25 61.99
N LEU A 197 -65.42 14.29 62.43
CA LEU A 197 -64.39 13.38 61.93
C LEU A 197 -64.79 11.93 62.29
N PRO A 198 -64.80 10.97 61.36
CA PRO A 198 -64.63 9.57 61.70
C PRO A 198 -63.13 9.21 61.71
N PRO A 199 -62.57 8.65 62.79
CA PRO A 199 -61.20 8.16 62.83
C PRO A 199 -61.12 6.82 62.10
N SER A 200 -61.03 6.85 60.77
CA SER A 200 -60.84 5.62 59.98
C SER A 200 -59.37 5.19 60.04
N LYS A 201 -59.12 4.23 60.92
CA LYS A 201 -57.89 3.46 61.08
C LYS A 201 -57.57 2.70 59.79
N ARG A 202 -56.96 3.37 58.80
CA ARG A 202 -56.14 2.68 57.81
C ARG A 202 -54.76 2.49 58.42
N LYS A 203 -54.42 1.22 58.67
CA LYS A 203 -53.07 0.78 58.99
C LYS A 203 -52.14 1.39 57.93
N LYS A 204 -51.35 2.39 58.32
CA LYS A 204 -50.22 2.83 57.49
C LYS A 204 -49.33 1.61 57.31
N ALA A 205 -48.96 1.30 56.07
CA ALA A 205 -47.87 0.36 55.82
C ALA A 205 -46.65 0.82 56.63
N PRO A 206 -45.82 -0.09 57.15
CA PRO A 206 -44.65 0.30 57.93
C PRO A 206 -43.85 1.35 57.16
N LEU A 207 -43.69 2.54 57.73
CA LEU A 207 -42.66 3.46 57.26
C LEU A 207 -41.34 2.72 57.50
N VAL A 208 -40.66 2.33 56.43
CA VAL A 208 -39.28 1.89 56.50
C VAL A 208 -38.47 3.08 57.01
N SER A 209 -38.27 3.13 58.33
CA SER A 209 -37.39 4.09 58.96
C SER A 209 -35.97 3.54 58.85
N GLY A 210 -35.31 3.92 57.76
CA GLY A 210 -33.92 3.59 57.46
C GLY A 210 -33.51 4.17 56.11
N PRO A 211 -32.21 4.46 55.87
CA PRO A 211 -31.73 4.94 54.58
C PRO A 211 -32.06 3.92 53.50
N TYR A 212 -32.97 4.27 52.59
CA TYR A 212 -33.36 3.42 51.48
C TYR A 212 -32.40 3.67 50.32
N ILE A 213 -31.61 2.66 49.95
CA ILE A 213 -30.83 2.72 48.71
C ILE A 213 -31.79 2.34 47.57
N VAL A 214 -32.30 3.34 46.85
CA VAL A 214 -33.03 3.09 45.61
C VAL A 214 -31.97 2.84 44.52
N TYR A 215 -31.77 1.59 44.12
CA TYR A 215 -31.05 1.29 42.89
C TYR A 215 -32.00 1.53 41.70
N MET A 216 -32.25 2.79 41.35
CA MET A 216 -32.80 3.10 40.03
C MET A 216 -31.65 2.95 39.05
N LEU A 217 -31.71 1.92 38.22
CA LEU A 217 -30.86 1.82 37.04
C LEU A 217 -31.17 2.99 36.10
N GLN A 218 -30.19 3.42 35.32
CA GLN A 218 -30.44 4.44 34.30
C GLN A 218 -31.37 3.86 33.23
N GLU A 219 -32.15 4.71 32.56
CA GLU A 219 -33.06 4.28 31.49
C GLU A 219 -32.34 3.47 30.40
N ILE A 220 -31.06 3.77 30.18
CA ILE A 220 -30.17 3.06 29.24
C ILE A 220 -29.97 1.60 29.65
N ASP A 221 -29.63 1.34 30.91
CA ASP A 221 -29.41 -0.02 31.44
C ASP A 221 -30.73 -0.82 31.43
N ILE A 222 -31.85 -0.15 31.73
CA ILE A 222 -33.20 -0.76 31.67
C ILE A 222 -33.54 -1.18 30.23
N LEU A 223 -33.23 -0.33 29.24
CA LEU A 223 -33.46 -0.62 27.84
C LEU A 223 -32.55 -1.73 27.30
N GLU A 224 -31.31 -1.78 27.75
CA GLU A 224 -30.35 -2.84 27.41
C GLU A 224 -30.80 -4.20 27.97
N ASP A 225 -31.16 -4.26 29.26
CA ASP A 225 -31.68 -5.48 29.88
C ASP A 225 -33.01 -5.91 29.24
N TRP A 226 -33.89 -4.97 28.92
CA TRP A 226 -35.13 -5.24 28.21
C TRP A 226 -34.89 -5.88 26.84
N THR A 227 -33.90 -5.38 26.09
CA THR A 227 -33.52 -5.96 24.80
C THR A 227 -32.85 -7.33 24.96
N ALA A 228 -32.03 -7.53 25.99
CA ALA A 228 -31.43 -8.82 26.31
C ALA A 228 -32.50 -9.88 26.65
N ILE A 229 -33.48 -9.54 27.49
CA ILE A 229 -34.61 -10.41 27.85
C ILE A 229 -35.43 -10.78 26.61
N LYS A 230 -35.73 -9.81 25.74
CA LYS A 230 -36.48 -10.05 24.50
C LYS A 230 -35.73 -11.00 23.56
N LYS A 231 -34.41 -10.85 23.44
CA LYS A 231 -33.54 -11.70 22.63
C LYS A 231 -33.49 -13.14 23.13
N VAL A 232 -33.44 -13.34 24.45
CA VAL A 232 -33.50 -14.67 25.08
C VAL A 232 -34.90 -15.30 24.98
N GLY A 233 -35.96 -14.49 25.09
CA GLY A 233 -37.35 -14.92 24.90
C GLY A 233 -37.62 -15.44 23.48
N LEU A 234 -37.06 -14.78 22.46
CA LEU A 234 -37.09 -15.24 21.06
C LEU A 234 -36.36 -16.57 20.88
N LEU A 235 -35.20 -16.77 21.53
CA LEU A 235 -34.47 -18.04 21.50
C LEU A 235 -35.21 -19.19 22.20
N ARG A 236 -35.94 -18.92 23.30
CA ARG A 236 -36.73 -19.95 24.00
C ARG A 236 -38.02 -20.31 23.26
N ARG A 237 -38.61 -19.39 22.51
CA ARG A 237 -39.82 -19.64 21.71
C ARG A 237 -39.55 -20.44 20.42
N GLY A 238 -38.29 -20.51 19.97
CA GLY A 238 -37.85 -21.36 18.85
C GLY A 238 -37.50 -22.82 19.21
N ARG A 239 -37.57 -23.22 20.49
CA ARG A 239 -37.13 -24.56 20.95
C ARG A 239 -38.26 -25.50 21.41
N GLN A 240 -39.52 -25.14 21.21
CA GLN A 240 -40.67 -26.04 21.37
C GLN A 240 -41.39 -26.20 20.03
N GLY A 241 -40.86 -27.09 19.19
CA GLY A 241 -41.50 -27.64 17.99
C GLY A 241 -41.45 -29.18 18.04
N PRO A 242 -42.45 -29.88 17.49
CA PRO A 242 -42.75 -31.27 17.84
C PRO A 242 -41.74 -32.27 17.26
N ARG A 243 -41.50 -33.35 18.02
CA ARG A 243 -40.75 -34.53 17.58
C ARG A 243 -41.53 -35.23 16.46
N GLY A 244 -40.92 -35.42 15.29
CA GLY A 244 -41.50 -36.20 14.20
C GLY A 244 -40.58 -36.36 13.00
N ALA A 245 -39.84 -37.49 13.00
CA ALA A 245 -39.47 -38.31 11.84
C ALA A 245 -38.92 -37.65 10.55
N GLN A 246 -37.62 -37.82 10.30
CA GLN A 246 -37.05 -38.72 9.26
C GLN A 246 -35.60 -38.34 8.95
N ARG A 247 -34.71 -39.33 9.02
CA ARG A 247 -33.34 -39.26 8.46
C ARG A 247 -33.40 -39.51 6.96
N PRO A 248 -32.48 -38.92 6.19
CA PRO A 248 -31.76 -39.72 5.19
C PRO A 248 -30.24 -39.63 5.35
N HIS A 249 -29.60 -40.63 4.76
CA HIS A 249 -28.19 -41.00 4.82
C HIS A 249 -27.21 -39.98 4.19
N PRO A 250 -25.90 -40.07 4.49
CA PRO A 250 -24.89 -39.17 3.93
C PRO A 250 -24.40 -39.68 2.57
N THR A 251 -24.48 -38.85 1.54
CA THR A 251 -23.72 -39.04 0.30
C THR A 251 -22.41 -38.27 0.39
N TRP A 252 -21.35 -39.03 0.31
CA TRP A 252 -19.95 -38.68 0.17
C TRP A 252 -19.73 -38.21 -1.27
N ALA A 253 -19.26 -36.98 -1.45
CA ALA A 253 -18.73 -36.51 -2.72
C ALA A 253 -17.47 -35.68 -2.45
N ALA A 254 -16.38 -36.20 -2.98
CA ALA A 254 -15.04 -35.64 -2.98
C ALA A 254 -14.89 -34.57 -4.07
N GLY A 255 -13.90 -33.69 -3.89
CA GLY A 255 -13.43 -32.68 -4.84
C GLY A 255 -12.93 -31.47 -4.03
N GLY A 256 -11.63 -31.30 -3.74
CA GLY A 256 -10.54 -31.20 -4.72
C GLY A 256 -10.49 -29.74 -5.21
N LEU A 257 -9.82 -28.86 -4.46
CA LEU A 257 -8.47 -28.30 -4.74
C LEU A 257 -8.43 -27.23 -5.84
N CYS A 258 -7.83 -26.08 -5.49
CA CYS A 258 -7.04 -25.08 -6.25
C CYS A 258 -7.09 -23.77 -5.40
N PHE A 259 -6.08 -23.22 -4.69
CA PHE A 259 -4.68 -22.86 -5.04
C PHE A 259 -4.59 -22.29 -6.46
N GLY A 260 -4.66 -20.97 -6.67
CA GLY A 260 -3.63 -19.92 -6.43
C GLY A 260 -3.27 -19.31 -7.82
N PRO A 261 -2.47 -18.24 -7.96
CA PRO A 261 -1.94 -17.27 -7.00
C PRO A 261 -2.80 -16.00 -6.84
#